data_AF-A0A9P7GJH5-F1
#
_entry.id   AF-A0A9P7GJH5-F1
#
_cell.length_a   1.000
_cell.length_b   1.000
_cell.length_c   1.000
_cell.angle_alpha   90.00
_cell.angle_beta   90.00
_cell.angle_gamma   90.00
#
_symmetry.space_group_name_H-M   'P 1'
#
loop_
_entity.id
_entity.type
_entity.pdbx_description
1 polymer ?
#
loop_
_entity_poly.entity_id
_entity_poly.type
_entity_poly.pdbx_seq_one_letter_code
_entity_poly.pdbx_strand_id
1 'polypeptide(L)'
;MGSNSEKGSRLSQRSFGVTNRIWLIVALFLFIVTFTHFALPTSTTTPPRPQFSTASLKAKNYLNASDTEPNPFDFCPVYGPADELAAQYGAQTLAKTRMHIGSSERIQRVLQRALAGQPVTISILGGSVSACHGAGDDPVSPKCYPSRFFEWWNSVFPHPATELTNGAMRRTNSGYFGYCNAHHIPDVTDLVIIELDSEDSNGDPDMMENFETLVRSILIRPDHPAVLLLGHFSPQVHTAHGFAGPDHLHNAVAQF
;
A
#
# COMPACT_ATOMS: atom_id res chain seq x y z
N MET A 1 -42.37 -28.27 65.75
CA MET A 1 -41.98 -26.98 65.17
C MET A 1 -40.60 -27.14 64.54
N GLY A 2 -40.52 -27.47 63.24
CA GLY A 2 -39.26 -27.59 62.51
C GLY A 2 -39.04 -26.34 61.69
N SER A 3 -37.99 -25.57 62.01
CA SER A 3 -37.59 -24.37 61.27
C SER A 3 -36.76 -24.77 60.06
N ASN A 4 -37.33 -24.66 58.86
CA ASN A 4 -36.59 -24.77 57.60
C ASN A 4 -35.83 -23.45 57.38
N SER A 5 -34.51 -23.49 57.59
CA SER A 5 -33.61 -22.40 57.22
C SER A 5 -33.18 -22.61 55.76
N GLU A 6 -33.88 -21.98 54.82
CA GLU A 6 -33.44 -21.90 53.42
C GLU A 6 -32.15 -21.09 53.35
N LYS A 7 -31.02 -21.78 53.18
CA LYS A 7 -29.73 -21.14 52.88
C LYS A 7 -29.78 -20.59 51.45
N GLY A 8 -30.02 -19.28 51.31
CA GLY A 8 -29.95 -18.58 50.03
C GLY A 8 -28.61 -18.83 49.32
N SER A 9 -28.67 -19.09 48.01
CA SER A 9 -27.51 -19.40 47.18
C SER A 9 -26.47 -18.28 47.20
N ARG A 10 -25.20 -18.60 47.48
CA ARG A 10 -24.08 -17.63 47.48
C ARG A 10 -23.84 -16.95 46.11
N LEU A 11 -24.43 -17.49 45.03
CA LEU A 11 -24.38 -16.92 43.69
C LEU A 11 -25.27 -15.68 43.50
N SER A 12 -26.33 -15.52 44.30
CA SER A 12 -27.24 -14.36 44.21
C SER A 12 -26.81 -13.20 45.12
N GLN A 13 -25.80 -13.41 45.97
CA GLN A 13 -25.21 -12.36 46.79
C GLN A 13 -24.54 -11.31 45.90
N ARG A 14 -24.67 -10.04 46.29
CA ARG A 14 -24.14 -8.90 45.53
C ARG A 14 -22.86 -8.39 46.17
N SER A 15 -21.83 -8.18 45.36
CA SER A 15 -20.59 -7.51 45.72
C SER A 15 -20.42 -6.31 44.80
N PHE A 16 -20.20 -5.12 45.37
CA PHE A 16 -20.11 -3.85 44.63
C PHE A 16 -21.30 -3.58 43.69
N GLY A 17 -22.53 -3.84 44.16
CA GLY A 17 -23.77 -3.58 43.40
C GLY A 17 -24.11 -4.62 42.33
N VAL A 18 -23.22 -5.58 42.07
CA VAL A 18 -23.35 -6.59 41.00
C VAL A 18 -23.38 -8.00 41.62
N THR A 19 -24.13 -8.95 41.03
CA THR A 19 -24.22 -10.33 41.58
C THR A 19 -22.90 -11.08 41.42
N ASN A 20 -22.56 -11.95 42.38
CA ASN A 20 -21.35 -12.77 42.35
C ASN A 20 -21.25 -13.64 41.09
N ARG A 21 -22.40 -14.01 40.48
CA ARG A 21 -22.43 -14.70 39.18
C ARG A 21 -21.79 -13.89 38.05
N ILE A 22 -21.98 -12.58 38.03
CA ILE A 22 -21.39 -11.71 37.00
C ILE A 22 -19.88 -11.58 37.23
N TRP A 23 -19.43 -11.46 38.48
CA TRP A 23 -18.01 -11.47 38.83
C TRP A 23 -17.30 -12.76 38.43
N LEU A 24 -17.95 -13.92 38.58
CA LEU A 24 -17.42 -15.19 38.10
C LEU A 24 -17.31 -15.23 36.57
N ILE A 25 -18.26 -14.65 35.85
CA ILE A 25 -18.21 -14.55 34.39
C ILE A 25 -17.05 -13.64 33.94
N VAL A 26 -16.87 -12.49 34.60
CA VAL A 26 -15.76 -11.56 34.31
C VAL A 26 -14.41 -12.21 34.63
N ALA A 27 -14.29 -12.88 35.78
CA ALA A 27 -13.07 -13.58 36.15
C ALA A 27 -12.75 -14.72 35.18
N LEU A 28 -13.76 -15.49 34.75
CA LEU A 28 -13.60 -16.53 33.74
C LEU A 28 -13.18 -15.94 32.39
N PHE A 29 -13.78 -14.83 31.96
CA PHE A 29 -13.41 -14.14 30.73
C PHE A 29 -11.96 -13.64 30.76
N LEU A 30 -11.55 -12.96 31.84
CA LEU A 30 -10.17 -12.51 32.02
C LEU A 30 -9.19 -13.68 32.08
N PHE A 31 -9.56 -14.78 32.75
CA PHE A 31 -8.77 -16.00 32.77
C PHE A 31 -8.62 -16.60 31.38
N ILE A 32 -9.69 -16.67 30.59
CA ILE A 32 -9.63 -17.18 29.21
C ILE A 32 -8.71 -16.30 28.37
N VAL A 33 -8.87 -14.97 28.40
CA VAL A 33 -8.05 -14.03 27.62
C VAL A 33 -6.57 -14.12 28.00
N THR A 34 -6.26 -14.15 29.30
CA THR A 34 -4.87 -14.28 29.77
C THR A 34 -4.28 -15.64 29.47
N PHE A 35 -5.07 -16.71 29.60
CA PHE A 35 -4.65 -18.07 29.27
C PHE A 35 -4.46 -18.27 27.77
N THR A 36 -5.32 -17.69 26.90
CA THR A 36 -5.09 -17.73 25.45
C THR A 36 -3.85 -16.94 25.06
N HIS A 37 -3.61 -15.77 25.63
CA HIS A 37 -2.36 -15.03 25.38
C HIS A 37 -1.10 -15.73 25.91
N PHE A 38 -1.23 -16.54 26.98
CA PHE A 38 -0.12 -17.30 27.54
C PHE A 38 0.14 -18.61 26.80
N ALA A 39 -0.91 -19.36 26.44
CA ALA A 39 -0.83 -20.66 25.78
C ALA A 39 -0.61 -20.54 24.26
N LEU A 40 -1.10 -19.45 23.65
CA LEU A 40 -0.81 -19.08 22.28
C LEU A 40 0.10 -17.84 22.36
N PRO A 41 1.44 -18.01 22.33
CA PRO A 41 2.30 -16.86 22.07
C PRO A 41 1.78 -16.20 20.80
N THR A 42 1.59 -14.88 20.83
CA THR A 42 1.40 -14.08 19.61
C THR A 42 2.68 -14.20 18.82
N SER A 43 2.79 -15.29 18.07
CA SER A 43 3.81 -15.52 17.08
C SER A 43 3.54 -14.50 15.99
N THR A 44 4.13 -13.31 16.11
CA THR A 44 4.48 -12.47 14.95
C THR A 44 5.60 -13.15 14.16
N THR A 45 5.48 -14.45 13.94
CA THR A 45 6.32 -15.15 13.00
C THR A 45 5.67 -14.89 11.65
N THR A 46 6.04 -13.77 11.04
CA THR A 46 5.83 -13.56 9.61
C THR A 46 6.31 -14.86 8.95
N PRO A 47 5.45 -15.61 8.25
CA PRO A 47 5.87 -16.86 7.63
C PRO A 47 7.10 -16.55 6.77
N PRO A 48 8.16 -17.36 6.83
CA PRO A 48 9.34 -17.12 6.02
C PRO A 48 8.89 -17.06 4.57
N ARG A 49 8.98 -15.86 3.97
CA ARG A 49 8.69 -15.67 2.55
C ARG A 49 9.54 -16.70 1.80
N PRO A 50 8.96 -17.46 0.86
CA PRO A 50 9.77 -18.26 -0.02
C PRO A 50 10.81 -17.34 -0.66
N GLN A 51 12.09 -17.59 -0.36
CA GLN A 51 13.19 -16.84 -0.93
C GLN A 51 13.34 -17.30 -2.38
N PHE A 52 12.73 -16.54 -3.29
CA PHE A 52 13.01 -16.69 -4.70
C PHE A 52 14.37 -16.06 -4.98
N SER A 53 15.33 -16.89 -5.39
CA SER A 53 16.65 -16.40 -5.76
C SER A 53 16.52 -15.55 -7.01
N THR A 54 16.87 -14.27 -6.88
CA THR A 54 16.97 -13.37 -8.02
C THR A 54 18.38 -13.31 -8.62
N ALA A 55 19.32 -14.11 -8.09
CA ALA A 55 20.74 -14.02 -8.39
C ALA A 55 21.10 -14.25 -9.88
N SER A 56 20.25 -14.95 -10.64
CA SER A 56 20.46 -15.24 -12.06
C SER A 56 19.71 -14.30 -13.01
N LEU A 57 18.96 -13.32 -12.49
CA LEU A 57 18.16 -12.45 -13.33
C LEU A 57 19.01 -11.31 -13.89
N LYS A 58 18.85 -11.07 -15.19
CA LYS A 58 19.44 -9.93 -15.88
C LYS A 58 18.37 -8.88 -16.10
N ALA A 59 18.65 -7.64 -15.71
CA ALA A 59 17.76 -6.54 -16.01
C ALA A 59 17.62 -6.39 -17.54
N LYS A 60 16.38 -6.50 -18.04
CA LYS A 60 16.03 -6.23 -19.44
C LYS A 60 15.06 -5.06 -19.47
N ASN A 61 15.34 -4.07 -20.32
CA ASN A 61 14.43 -2.96 -20.55
C ASN A 61 13.38 -3.37 -21.60
N TYR A 62 12.25 -3.93 -21.14
CA TYR A 62 11.12 -4.32 -21.98
C TYR A 62 10.39 -3.13 -22.64
N LEU A 63 10.78 -1.90 -22.31
CA LEU A 63 10.22 -0.68 -22.90
C LEU A 63 11.09 -0.12 -24.04
N ASN A 64 12.15 -0.83 -24.44
CA ASN A 64 13.01 -0.40 -25.54
C ASN A 64 12.36 -0.71 -26.89
N ALA A 65 11.82 0.32 -27.55
CA ALA A 65 11.20 0.21 -28.88
C ALA A 65 12.16 -0.23 -29.99
N SER A 66 13.47 -0.16 -29.77
CA SER A 66 14.49 -0.58 -30.73
C SER A 66 14.84 -2.07 -30.62
N ASP A 67 14.35 -2.78 -29.61
CA ASP A 67 14.52 -4.23 -29.49
C ASP A 67 13.62 -4.94 -30.52
N THR A 68 14.19 -5.90 -31.23
CA THR A 68 13.49 -6.69 -32.26
C THR A 68 12.87 -7.96 -31.69
N GLU A 69 13.23 -8.34 -30.46
CA GLU A 69 12.61 -9.48 -29.81
C GLU A 69 11.14 -9.17 -29.46
N PRO A 70 10.21 -10.11 -29.73
CA PRO A 70 8.83 -9.91 -29.37
C PRO A 70 8.70 -9.79 -27.85
N ASN A 71 7.88 -8.84 -27.40
CA ASN A 71 7.57 -8.67 -25.98
C ASN A 71 6.87 -9.95 -25.46
N PRO A 72 7.40 -10.63 -24.44
CA PRO A 72 6.85 -11.90 -23.97
C PRO A 72 5.61 -11.73 -23.09
N PHE A 73 5.18 -10.51 -22.80
CA PHE A 73 4.09 -10.23 -21.86
C PHE A 73 2.82 -9.78 -22.58
N ASP A 74 1.84 -10.68 -22.68
CA ASP A 74 0.54 -10.37 -23.29
C ASP A 74 -0.21 -9.23 -22.56
N PHE A 75 -0.03 -9.11 -21.25
CA PHE A 75 -0.65 -8.07 -20.42
C PHE A 75 -0.05 -6.68 -20.58
N CYS A 76 1.13 -6.58 -21.21
CA CYS A 76 1.84 -5.32 -21.43
C CYS A 76 2.46 -5.34 -22.83
N PRO A 77 1.66 -5.29 -23.90
CA PRO A 77 2.11 -5.52 -25.27
C PRO A 77 2.82 -4.28 -25.86
N VAL A 78 3.76 -3.68 -25.13
CA VAL A 78 4.40 -2.40 -25.46
C VAL A 78 4.88 -2.36 -26.91
N TYR A 79 4.36 -1.40 -27.68
CA TYR A 79 4.61 -1.20 -29.12
C TYR A 79 4.20 -2.35 -30.05
N GLY A 80 3.50 -3.36 -29.52
CA GLY A 80 2.92 -4.46 -30.27
C GLY A 80 1.56 -4.10 -30.89
N PRO A 81 1.02 -4.97 -31.75
CA PRO A 81 -0.27 -4.74 -32.42
C PRO A 81 -1.48 -4.68 -31.47
N ALA A 82 -1.34 -5.21 -30.24
CA ALA A 82 -2.36 -5.16 -29.20
C ALA A 82 -2.20 -3.97 -28.22
N ASP A 83 -1.25 -3.07 -28.47
CA ASP A 83 -1.04 -1.88 -27.64
C ASP A 83 -2.04 -0.76 -28.00
N GLU A 84 -3.23 -0.83 -27.41
CA GLU A 84 -4.29 0.17 -27.61
C GLU A 84 -3.82 1.59 -27.23
N LEU A 85 -2.99 1.70 -26.19
CA LEU A 85 -2.47 2.99 -25.72
C LEU A 85 -1.46 3.58 -26.72
N ALA A 86 -0.55 2.76 -27.25
CA ALA A 86 0.40 3.24 -28.27
C ALA A 86 -0.30 3.55 -29.58
N ALA A 87 -1.35 2.81 -29.95
CA ALA A 87 -2.17 3.10 -31.11
C ALA A 87 -2.90 4.45 -30.95
N GLN A 88 -3.40 4.76 -29.75
CA GLN A 88 -4.12 6.00 -29.48
C GLN A 88 -3.21 7.23 -29.34
N TYR A 89 -2.13 7.12 -28.55
CA TYR A 89 -1.32 8.27 -28.14
C TYR A 89 0.05 8.35 -28.84
N GLY A 90 0.49 7.27 -29.46
CA GLY A 90 1.82 7.16 -30.08
C GLY A 90 2.93 6.92 -29.08
N ALA A 91 4.00 6.25 -29.54
CA ALA A 91 5.13 5.85 -28.71
C ALA A 91 5.86 7.02 -28.04
N GLN A 92 5.98 8.16 -28.73
CA GLN A 92 6.66 9.34 -28.21
C GLN A 92 5.90 10.00 -27.04
N THR A 93 4.57 10.05 -27.12
CA THR A 93 3.73 10.60 -26.03
C THR A 93 3.81 9.71 -24.80
N LEU A 94 3.71 8.38 -24.98
CA LEU A 94 3.87 7.41 -23.90
C LEU A 94 5.29 7.36 -23.33
N ALA A 95 6.31 7.82 -24.05
CA ALA A 95 7.65 7.98 -23.49
C ALA A 95 7.70 9.12 -22.48
N LYS A 96 6.94 10.20 -22.69
CA LYS A 96 6.92 11.37 -21.81
C LYS A 96 6.21 11.12 -20.47
N THR A 97 5.39 10.08 -20.35
CA THR A 97 4.75 9.71 -19.08
C THR A 97 5.73 9.12 -18.07
N ARG A 98 6.93 8.75 -18.52
CA ARG A 98 7.99 8.14 -17.71
C ARG A 98 9.06 9.17 -17.41
N MET A 99 8.89 9.91 -16.32
CA MET A 99 9.82 10.99 -15.93
C MET A 99 11.18 10.42 -15.49
N HIS A 100 11.16 9.38 -14.66
CA HIS A 100 12.36 8.71 -14.18
C HIS A 100 12.10 7.20 -14.01
N ILE A 101 13.02 6.35 -14.47
CA ILE A 101 12.90 4.88 -14.41
C ILE A 101 13.73 4.27 -13.27
N GLY A 102 14.81 4.94 -12.85
CA GLY A 102 15.76 4.40 -11.88
C GLY A 102 16.36 3.05 -12.29
N SER A 103 16.86 2.29 -11.30
CA SER A 103 17.40 0.93 -11.54
C SER A 103 16.32 -0.11 -11.81
N SER A 104 15.08 0.14 -11.38
CA SER A 104 13.92 -0.77 -11.49
C SER A 104 14.11 -2.17 -10.87
N GLU A 105 15.19 -2.42 -10.12
CA GLU A 105 15.51 -3.77 -9.57
C GLU A 105 14.41 -4.29 -8.63
N ARG A 106 13.94 -3.43 -7.71
CA ARG A 106 12.89 -3.82 -6.76
C ARG A 106 11.55 -4.03 -7.48
N ILE A 107 11.24 -3.24 -8.51
CA ILE A 107 10.04 -3.41 -9.35
C ILE A 107 10.11 -4.75 -10.09
N GLN A 108 11.24 -5.07 -10.71
CA GLN A 108 11.45 -6.35 -11.39
C GLN A 108 11.27 -7.53 -10.43
N ARG A 109 11.77 -7.43 -9.19
CA ARG A 109 11.57 -8.45 -8.15
C ARG A 109 10.09 -8.64 -7.81
N VAL A 110 9.30 -7.56 -7.71
CA VAL A 110 7.85 -7.66 -7.48
C VAL A 110 7.16 -8.36 -8.66
N LEU A 111 7.49 -7.98 -9.90
CA LEU A 111 6.92 -8.60 -11.10
C LEU A 111 7.29 -10.08 -11.22
N GLN A 112 8.54 -10.45 -10.94
CA GLN A 112 8.99 -11.84 -10.98
C GLN A 112 8.29 -12.70 -9.94
N ARG A 113 8.07 -12.14 -8.75
CA ARG A 113 7.28 -12.80 -7.72
C ARG A 113 5.86 -13.05 -8.19
N ALA A 114 5.23 -12.05 -8.80
CA ALA A 114 3.89 -12.18 -9.35
C ALA A 114 3.82 -13.21 -10.50
N LEU A 115 4.80 -13.20 -11.41
CA LEU A 115 4.96 -14.20 -12.48
C LEU A 115 5.20 -15.62 -11.96
N ALA A 116 5.83 -15.77 -10.78
CA ALA A 116 5.99 -17.05 -10.09
C ALA A 116 4.71 -17.51 -9.36
N GLY A 117 3.58 -16.80 -9.53
CA GLY A 117 2.30 -17.12 -8.91
C GLY A 117 2.27 -16.89 -7.40
N GLN A 118 3.10 -15.98 -6.89
CA GLN A 118 3.19 -15.69 -5.46
C GLN A 118 2.38 -14.43 -5.11
N PRO A 119 1.85 -14.34 -3.87
CA PRO A 119 1.10 -13.16 -3.45
C PRO A 119 1.98 -11.93 -3.42
N VAL A 120 1.41 -10.78 -3.78
CA VAL A 120 2.06 -9.47 -3.67
C VAL A 120 1.22 -8.56 -2.78
N THR A 121 1.87 -7.89 -1.83
CA THR A 121 1.23 -6.86 -1.02
C THR A 121 1.51 -5.49 -1.64
N ILE A 122 0.46 -4.79 -2.04
CA ILE A 122 0.51 -3.48 -2.69
C ILE A 122 -0.02 -2.45 -1.71
N SER A 123 0.72 -1.36 -1.51
CA SER A 123 0.33 -0.27 -0.64
C SER A 123 0.30 1.04 -1.40
N ILE A 124 -0.64 1.92 -1.04
CA ILE A 124 -0.76 3.26 -1.62
C ILE A 124 -0.67 4.28 -0.51
N LEU A 125 0.21 5.25 -0.71
CA LEU A 125 0.28 6.48 0.07
C LEU A 125 -0.07 7.63 -0.88
N GLY A 126 -0.97 8.50 -0.45
CA GLY A 126 -1.31 9.61 -1.31
C GLY A 126 -2.39 10.51 -0.76
N GLY A 127 -2.74 11.46 -1.61
CA GLY A 127 -3.69 12.52 -1.33
C GLY A 127 -5.15 12.13 -1.49
N SER A 128 -5.96 13.16 -1.74
CA SER A 128 -7.40 13.03 -1.90
C SER A 128 -7.80 12.17 -3.10
N VAL A 129 -7.00 12.18 -4.18
CA VAL A 129 -7.22 11.33 -5.37
C VAL A 129 -7.08 9.85 -5.00
N SER A 130 -5.97 9.49 -4.34
CA SER A 130 -5.74 8.14 -3.83
C SER A 130 -6.71 7.72 -2.72
N ALA A 131 -7.18 8.68 -1.91
CA ALA A 131 -8.23 8.47 -0.91
C ALA A 131 -9.67 8.42 -1.50
N CYS A 132 -9.77 8.31 -2.83
CA CYS A 132 -11.00 8.09 -3.57
C CYS A 132 -12.04 9.21 -3.44
N HIS A 133 -11.59 10.42 -3.15
CA HIS A 133 -12.47 11.58 -3.11
C HIS A 133 -13.02 11.88 -4.51
N GLY A 134 -14.35 11.97 -4.62
CA GLY A 134 -15.03 12.14 -5.93
C GLY A 134 -15.12 10.86 -6.77
N ALA A 135 -14.50 9.76 -6.33
CA ALA A 135 -14.53 8.45 -6.97
C ALA A 135 -15.20 7.40 -6.07
N GLY A 136 -16.32 7.76 -5.43
CA GLY A 136 -17.09 6.91 -4.53
C GLY A 136 -16.82 7.14 -3.04
N ASP A 137 -15.83 7.98 -2.71
CA ASP A 137 -15.53 8.45 -1.35
C ASP A 137 -15.21 7.35 -0.31
N ASP A 138 -14.85 6.16 -0.79
CA ASP A 138 -14.46 5.00 0.00
C ASP A 138 -13.08 4.49 -0.47
N PRO A 139 -12.11 4.21 0.43
CA PRO A 139 -10.76 3.78 0.05
C PRO A 139 -10.68 2.52 -0.80
N VAL A 140 -11.72 1.67 -0.79
CA VAL A 140 -11.81 0.46 -1.62
C VAL A 140 -12.85 0.61 -2.74
N SER A 141 -13.29 1.83 -3.05
CA SER A 141 -14.29 2.05 -4.10
C SER A 141 -13.81 1.54 -5.47
N PRO A 142 -14.60 0.70 -6.16
CA PRO A 142 -14.21 0.12 -7.46
C PRO A 142 -14.08 1.18 -8.57
N LYS A 143 -14.57 2.40 -8.36
CA LYS A 143 -14.44 3.53 -9.30
C LYS A 143 -13.09 4.24 -9.18
N CYS A 144 -12.37 4.02 -8.08
CA CYS A 144 -11.14 4.70 -7.75
C CYS A 144 -9.94 3.96 -8.33
N TYR A 145 -8.87 4.69 -8.71
CA TYR A 145 -7.72 4.09 -9.39
C TYR A 145 -7.00 2.99 -8.57
N PRO A 146 -6.88 3.04 -7.23
CA PRO A 146 -6.33 1.97 -6.41
C PRO A 146 -7.02 0.63 -6.65
N SER A 147 -8.36 0.62 -6.54
CA SER A 147 -9.16 -0.58 -6.74
C SER A 147 -9.09 -1.06 -8.19
N ARG A 148 -9.18 -0.16 -9.16
CA ARG A 148 -9.05 -0.52 -10.58
C ARG A 148 -7.68 -1.11 -10.92
N PHE A 149 -6.61 -0.55 -10.35
CA PHE A 149 -5.26 -1.08 -10.49
C PHE A 149 -5.15 -2.47 -9.86
N PHE A 150 -5.71 -2.67 -8.68
CA PHE A 150 -5.68 -3.95 -8.00
C PHE A 150 -6.56 -5.02 -8.68
N GLU A 151 -7.70 -4.64 -9.24
CA GLU A 151 -8.53 -5.51 -10.07
C GLU A 151 -7.78 -5.95 -11.33
N TRP A 152 -7.15 -4.99 -12.04
CA TRP A 152 -6.27 -5.30 -13.17
C TRP A 152 -5.12 -6.22 -12.74
N TRP A 153 -4.43 -5.90 -11.64
CA TRP A 153 -3.33 -6.71 -11.12
C TRP A 153 -3.76 -8.17 -10.90
N ASN A 154 -4.91 -8.40 -10.25
CA ASN A 154 -5.42 -9.75 -10.00
C ASN A 154 -5.90 -10.47 -11.26
N SER A 155 -6.31 -9.72 -12.30
CA SER A 155 -6.62 -10.32 -13.60
C SER A 155 -5.37 -10.85 -14.32
N VAL A 156 -4.22 -10.21 -14.09
CA VAL A 156 -2.92 -10.58 -14.70
C VAL A 156 -2.15 -11.59 -13.85
N PHE A 157 -2.10 -11.39 -12.54
CA PHE A 157 -1.37 -12.21 -11.57
C PHE A 157 -2.32 -12.74 -10.48
N PRO A 158 -3.21 -13.69 -10.82
CA PRO A 158 -4.25 -14.15 -9.91
C PRO A 158 -3.64 -14.88 -8.71
N HIS A 159 -3.87 -14.36 -7.51
CA HIS A 159 -3.53 -15.05 -6.28
C HIS A 159 -4.45 -14.59 -5.12
N PRO A 160 -5.09 -15.51 -4.37
CA PRO A 160 -6.11 -15.15 -3.37
C PRO A 160 -5.56 -14.40 -2.15
N ALA A 161 -4.24 -14.47 -1.92
CA ALA A 161 -3.56 -13.74 -0.84
C ALA A 161 -2.79 -12.49 -1.32
N THR A 162 -3.01 -12.04 -2.57
CA THR A 162 -2.56 -10.71 -3.00
C THR A 162 -3.45 -9.67 -2.32
N GLU A 163 -2.86 -8.60 -1.80
CA GLU A 163 -3.55 -7.62 -0.95
C GLU A 163 -3.27 -6.20 -1.40
N LEU A 164 -4.28 -5.33 -1.28
CA LEU A 164 -4.16 -3.88 -1.44
C LEU A 164 -4.39 -3.21 -0.08
N THR A 165 -3.44 -2.40 0.36
CA THR A 165 -3.62 -1.46 1.47
C THR A 165 -3.65 -0.04 0.92
N ASN A 166 -4.85 0.56 0.88
CA ASN A 166 -4.98 1.97 0.57
C ASN A 166 -4.83 2.82 1.85
N GLY A 167 -3.61 3.29 2.10
CA GLY A 167 -3.25 4.17 3.22
C GLY A 167 -3.32 5.65 2.88
N ALA A 168 -3.99 6.02 1.78
CA ALA A 168 -4.13 7.41 1.38
C ALA A 168 -5.06 8.18 2.34
N MET A 169 -4.74 9.45 2.57
CA MET A 169 -5.50 10.33 3.44
C MET A 169 -5.78 11.64 2.72
N ARG A 170 -7.03 12.10 2.80
CA ARG A 170 -7.44 13.36 2.15
C ARG A 170 -6.68 14.54 2.76
N ARG A 171 -6.41 15.57 1.95
CA ARG A 171 -5.76 16.82 2.39
C ARG A 171 -4.48 16.58 3.17
N THR A 172 -3.69 15.61 2.70
CA THR A 172 -2.47 15.16 3.35
C THR A 172 -1.35 15.15 2.32
N ASN A 173 -0.18 15.59 2.76
CA ASN A 173 0.97 15.81 1.90
C ASN A 173 2.21 15.06 2.45
N SER A 174 3.35 15.25 1.79
CA SER A 174 4.61 14.60 2.16
C SER A 174 5.09 14.93 3.57
N GLY A 175 4.82 16.15 4.06
CA GLY A 175 5.19 16.58 5.41
C GLY A 175 4.56 15.72 6.51
N TYR A 176 3.38 15.14 6.26
CA TYR A 176 2.77 14.18 7.18
C TYR A 176 3.29 12.75 6.97
N PHE A 177 3.26 12.26 5.73
CA PHE A 177 3.63 10.88 5.44
C PHE A 177 5.12 10.59 5.70
N GLY A 178 5.99 11.60 5.57
CA GLY A 178 7.42 11.49 5.90
C GLY A 178 7.68 10.93 7.31
N TYR A 179 6.82 11.25 8.26
CA TYR A 179 6.95 10.80 9.65
C TYR A 179 5.92 9.73 10.05
N CYS A 180 4.78 9.67 9.36
CA CYS A 180 3.65 8.83 9.76
C CYS A 180 3.39 7.62 8.86
N ASN A 181 4.15 7.40 7.77
CA ASN A 181 3.84 6.34 6.80
C ASN A 181 3.69 4.94 7.41
N ALA A 182 4.44 4.61 8.48
CA ALA A 182 4.33 3.32 9.16
C ALA A 182 2.94 3.02 9.76
N HIS A 183 2.09 4.04 9.95
CA HIS A 183 0.70 3.84 10.38
C HIS A 183 -0.28 3.60 9.23
N HIS A 184 0.15 3.82 7.99
CA HIS A 184 -0.70 3.78 6.79
C HIS A 184 -0.41 2.59 5.88
N ILE A 185 0.74 1.95 6.02
CA ILE A 185 1.12 0.75 5.28
C ILE A 185 1.51 -0.36 6.26
N PRO A 186 1.28 -1.65 5.91
CA PRO A 186 1.63 -2.76 6.78
C PRO A 186 3.15 -2.86 7.01
N ASP A 187 3.55 -3.60 8.04
CA ASP A 187 4.97 -3.87 8.36
C ASP A 187 5.73 -4.56 7.23
N VAL A 188 5.02 -5.26 6.34
CA VAL A 188 5.58 -5.90 5.16
C VAL A 188 4.77 -5.53 3.93
N THR A 189 5.42 -4.88 2.96
CA THR A 189 4.83 -4.54 1.66
C THR A 189 5.82 -4.78 0.53
N ASP A 190 5.32 -5.17 -0.65
CA ASP A 190 6.18 -5.44 -1.81
C ASP A 190 6.33 -4.21 -2.71
N LEU A 191 5.24 -3.46 -2.87
CA LEU A 191 5.13 -2.29 -3.73
C LEU A 191 4.43 -1.16 -2.97
N VAL A 192 5.06 0.00 -2.89
CA VAL A 192 4.44 1.24 -2.41
C VAL A 192 4.30 2.21 -3.57
N ILE A 193 3.06 2.60 -3.88
CA ILE A 193 2.75 3.66 -4.82
C ILE A 193 2.57 4.95 -4.02
N ILE A 194 3.30 6.01 -4.39
CA ILE A 194 3.22 7.32 -3.75
C ILE A 194 2.62 8.31 -4.76
N GLU A 195 1.52 8.97 -4.39
CA GLU A 195 0.79 9.92 -5.24
C GLU A 195 0.49 11.20 -4.46
N LEU A 196 1.31 12.24 -4.67
CA LEU A 196 1.24 13.48 -3.91
C LEU A 196 1.39 14.75 -4.76
N ASP A 197 1.53 14.64 -6.10
CA ASP A 197 1.70 15.78 -7.01
C ASP A 197 0.53 16.78 -6.98
N SER A 198 -0.64 16.32 -6.53
CA SER A 198 -1.86 17.12 -6.40
C SER A 198 -2.02 17.79 -5.02
N GLU A 199 -1.21 17.41 -4.03
CA GLU A 199 -1.30 17.86 -2.63
C GLU A 199 -0.07 18.64 -2.16
N ASP A 200 1.12 18.23 -2.59
CA ASP A 200 2.36 18.94 -2.29
C ASP A 200 2.38 20.31 -2.97
N SER A 201 3.15 21.24 -2.42
CA SER A 201 3.22 22.62 -2.92
C SER A 201 4.66 23.04 -3.17
N ASN A 202 4.93 23.55 -4.37
CA ASN A 202 6.22 24.14 -4.73
C ASN A 202 6.50 25.49 -4.03
N GLY A 203 5.49 26.08 -3.38
CA GLY A 203 5.67 27.30 -2.60
C GLY A 203 6.27 27.07 -1.21
N ASP A 204 6.33 25.83 -0.74
CA ASP A 204 6.87 25.46 0.55
C ASP A 204 8.34 24.99 0.40
N PRO A 205 9.32 25.72 0.97
CA PRO A 205 10.74 25.36 0.83
C PRO A 205 11.08 24.00 1.43
N ASP A 206 10.31 23.51 2.40
CA ASP A 206 10.59 22.25 3.12
C ASP A 206 9.98 21.05 2.37
N MET A 207 9.20 21.27 1.32
CA MET A 207 8.44 20.20 0.65
C MET A 207 9.33 19.14 0.01
N MET A 208 10.45 19.56 -0.58
CA MET A 208 11.42 18.63 -1.18
C MET A 208 12.03 17.72 -0.11
N GLU A 209 12.44 18.28 1.03
CA GLU A 209 13.02 17.52 2.14
C GLU A 209 11.99 16.58 2.78
N ASN A 210 10.74 17.02 2.89
CA ASN A 210 9.64 16.18 3.38
C ASN A 210 9.37 14.99 2.45
N PHE A 211 9.33 15.21 1.14
CA PHE A 211 9.14 14.13 0.16
C PHE A 211 10.36 13.20 0.11
N GLU A 212 11.58 13.73 0.17
CA GLU A 212 12.80 12.92 0.30
C GLU A 212 12.75 12.05 1.56
N THR A 213 12.38 12.64 2.71
CA THR A 213 12.23 11.91 3.98
C THR A 213 11.24 10.76 3.83
N LEU A 214 10.09 10.99 3.20
CA LEU A 214 9.11 9.94 2.90
C LEU A 214 9.72 8.82 2.05
N VAL A 215 10.26 9.14 0.88
CA VAL A 215 10.82 8.14 -0.04
C VAL A 215 11.94 7.34 0.62
N ARG A 216 12.89 8.02 1.28
CA ARG A 216 14.01 7.37 1.97
C ARG A 216 13.52 6.49 3.10
N SER A 217 12.57 6.94 3.91
CA SER A 217 12.01 6.16 5.02
C SER A 217 11.43 4.83 4.56
N ILE A 218 10.82 4.78 3.37
CA ILE A 218 10.30 3.57 2.75
C ILE A 218 11.43 2.71 2.18
N LEU A 219 12.41 3.31 1.50
CA LEU A 219 13.51 2.60 0.85
C LEU A 219 14.45 1.88 1.83
N ILE A 220 14.62 2.43 3.05
CA ILE A 220 15.47 1.85 4.11
C ILE A 220 14.77 0.77 4.93
N ARG A 221 13.48 0.49 4.71
CA ARG A 221 12.76 -0.54 5.46
C ARG A 221 13.39 -1.92 5.25
N PRO A 222 13.34 -2.82 6.26
CA PRO A 222 13.93 -4.17 6.17
C PRO A 222 13.30 -5.07 5.09
N ASP A 223 12.03 -4.84 4.76
CA ASP A 223 11.30 -5.55 3.69
C ASP A 223 11.68 -5.06 2.27
N HIS A 224 12.48 -3.99 2.19
CA HIS A 224 13.01 -3.41 0.96
C HIS A 224 11.95 -3.19 -0.14
N PRO A 225 10.81 -2.54 0.13
CA PRO A 225 9.73 -2.41 -0.84
C PRO A 225 10.18 -1.71 -2.12
N ALA A 226 9.54 -2.06 -3.24
CA ALA A 226 9.62 -1.28 -4.46
C ALA A 226 8.81 0.01 -4.31
N VAL A 227 9.31 1.13 -4.83
CA VAL A 227 8.62 2.41 -4.79
C VAL A 227 8.28 2.84 -6.21
N LEU A 228 7.03 3.22 -6.45
CA LEU A 228 6.55 3.82 -7.69
C LEU A 228 5.97 5.20 -7.36
N LEU A 229 6.53 6.25 -7.97
CA LEU A 229 5.97 7.59 -7.88
C LEU A 229 4.94 7.78 -9.01
N LEU A 230 3.71 8.13 -8.66
CA LEU A 230 2.61 8.33 -9.58
C LEU A 230 2.16 9.79 -9.53
N GLY A 231 2.42 10.53 -10.60
CA GLY A 231 2.00 11.92 -10.71
C GLY A 231 0.61 12.07 -11.31
N HIS A 232 -0.34 12.61 -10.53
CA HIS A 232 -1.62 13.06 -11.07
C HIS A 232 -1.56 14.53 -11.48
N PHE A 233 -1.96 14.81 -12.71
CA PHE A 233 -2.09 16.19 -13.18
C PHE A 233 -3.28 16.88 -12.49
N SER A 234 -3.01 17.99 -11.81
CA SER A 234 -4.03 18.86 -11.23
C SER A 234 -4.13 20.17 -12.03
N PRO A 235 -5.26 20.43 -12.71
CA PRO A 235 -5.47 21.71 -13.40
C PRO A 235 -5.40 22.91 -12.45
N GLN A 236 -5.79 22.73 -11.19
CA GLN A 236 -5.71 23.77 -10.17
C GLN A 236 -4.25 24.08 -9.81
N VAL A 237 -3.43 23.05 -9.56
CA VAL A 237 -2.00 23.22 -9.29
C VAL A 237 -1.31 23.87 -10.49
N HIS A 238 -1.62 23.42 -11.70
CA HIS A 238 -1.10 24.02 -12.92
C HIS A 238 -1.51 25.49 -13.08
N THR A 239 -2.74 25.86 -12.73
CA THR A 239 -3.20 27.25 -12.78
C THR A 239 -2.48 28.13 -11.75
N ALA A 240 -2.21 27.59 -10.56
CA ALA A 240 -1.56 28.31 -9.48
C ALA A 240 -0.03 28.44 -9.66
N HIS A 241 0.63 27.41 -10.19
CA HIS A 241 2.09 27.29 -10.22
C HIS A 241 2.68 27.17 -11.64
N GLY A 242 1.83 27.20 -12.68
CA GLY A 242 2.24 27.02 -14.06
C GLY A 242 2.86 25.65 -14.30
N PHE A 243 3.95 25.61 -15.07
CA PHE A 243 4.70 24.39 -15.35
C PHE A 243 5.68 23.99 -14.24
N ALA A 244 5.74 24.72 -13.12
CA ALA A 244 6.55 24.37 -11.98
C ALA A 244 5.65 23.74 -10.90
N GLY A 245 5.11 22.55 -11.17
CA GLY A 245 4.34 21.77 -10.20
C GLY A 245 5.23 20.88 -9.32
N PRO A 246 4.65 20.23 -8.29
CA PRO A 246 5.36 19.32 -7.39
C PRO A 246 6.06 18.16 -8.10
N ASP A 247 5.60 17.80 -9.30
CA ASP A 247 6.23 16.83 -10.19
C ASP A 247 7.72 17.10 -10.41
N HIS A 248 8.15 18.37 -10.43
CA HIS A 248 9.57 18.73 -10.54
C HIS A 248 10.38 18.35 -9.30
N LEU A 249 9.84 18.63 -8.12
CA LEU A 249 10.51 18.30 -6.85
C LEU A 249 10.53 16.78 -6.65
N HIS A 250 9.42 16.11 -6.94
CA HIS A 250 9.32 14.66 -6.83
C HIS A 250 10.25 13.96 -7.81
N ASN A 251 10.36 14.46 -9.04
CA ASN A 251 11.31 13.94 -10.03
C ASN A 251 12.77 14.24 -9.66
N ALA A 252 13.06 15.36 -8.99
CA ALA A 252 14.40 15.62 -8.46
C ALA A 252 14.76 14.58 -7.39
N VAL A 253 13.87 14.32 -6.43
CA VAL A 253 14.06 13.27 -5.41
C VAL A 253 14.20 11.89 -6.05
N ALA A 254 13.42 11.58 -7.09
CA ALA A 254 13.47 10.28 -7.77
C ALA A 254 14.84 9.96 -8.41
N GLN A 255 15.65 10.98 -8.71
CA GLN A 255 16.96 10.82 -9.36
C GLN A 255 18.09 10.47 -8.38
N PHE A 256 17.86 10.57 -7.07
CA PHE A 256 18.84 10.30 -6.01
C PHE A 256 18.48 9.04 -5.21
#